data_AF-A0AAV7Q3J9-F1
#
_entry.id   AF-A0AAV7Q3J9-F1
#
_cell.length_a   1.000
_cell.length_b   1.000
_cell.length_c   1.000
_cell.angle_alpha   90.00
_cell.angle_beta   90.00
_cell.angle_gamma   90.00
#
_symmetry.space_group_name_H-M   'P 1'
#
loop_
_entity.id
_entity.type
_entity.pdbx_description
1 polymer ?
#
loop_
_entity_poly.entity_id
_entity_poly.type
_entity_poly.pdbx_seq_one_letter_code
_entity_poly.pdbx_strand_id
1 'polypeptide(L)'
;MMWFVWLLMKEIFKNQTKKILNTFELLKQFLEKEKKQLLSKLEEEHEEKMTKIRKNLSKLEKLQSTHQALITEMEGKCLQQDVELLKDVQIILGRCDYMKTEKPQEDAAVQQTLQSRKNVSLQDMLLELKETIPVELESRYMKTYATEVTLDPDTANRWLILSEDGRSVRHGD
;
A
#
# COMPACT_ATOMS: atom_id res chain seq x y z
N MET A 1 -17.57 8.69 55.07
CA MET A 1 -17.10 7.57 54.21
C MET A 1 -17.61 7.71 52.76
N MET A 2 -18.91 7.90 52.53
CA MET A 2 -19.52 7.97 51.18
C MET A 2 -18.99 9.10 50.26
N TRP A 3 -18.69 10.29 50.79
CA TRP A 3 -18.13 11.41 50.03
C TRP A 3 -16.73 11.12 49.45
N PHE A 4 -15.87 10.43 50.22
CA PHE A 4 -14.54 10.03 49.77
C PHE A 4 -14.60 9.00 48.63
N VAL A 5 -15.53 8.04 48.71
CA VAL A 5 -15.75 7.05 47.64
C VAL A 5 -16.20 7.74 46.35
N TRP A 6 -17.13 8.69 46.44
CA TRP A 6 -17.58 9.45 45.27
C TRP A 6 -16.47 10.29 44.64
N LEU A 7 -15.66 10.98 45.46
CA LEU A 7 -14.53 11.77 44.97
C LEU A 7 -13.49 10.90 44.27
N LEU A 8 -13.20 9.72 44.84
CA LEU A 8 -12.26 8.75 44.27
C LEU A 8 -12.78 8.16 42.95
N MET A 9 -14.08 7.81 42.85
CA MET A 9 -14.70 7.37 41.59
C MET A 9 -14.63 8.45 40.51
N LYS A 10 -14.87 9.71 40.87
CA LYS A 10 -14.78 10.85 39.94
C LYS A 10 -13.37 11.02 39.39
N GLU A 11 -12.36 10.90 40.25
CA GLU A 11 -10.96 11.03 39.85
C GLU A 11 -10.49 9.83 39.01
N ILE A 12 -10.91 8.61 39.34
CA ILE A 12 -10.66 7.41 38.51
C ILE A 12 -11.27 7.60 37.13
N PHE A 13 -12.54 7.99 37.04
CA PHE A 13 -13.20 8.21 35.76
C PHE A 13 -12.46 9.24 34.91
N LYS A 14 -12.10 10.39 35.50
CA LYS A 14 -11.32 11.43 34.84
C LYS A 14 -9.99 10.91 34.29
N ASN A 15 -9.27 10.12 35.09
CA ASN A 15 -7.98 9.54 34.68
C ASN A 15 -8.13 8.49 33.58
N GLN A 16 -9.17 7.66 33.63
CA GLN A 16 -9.45 6.69 32.55
C GLN A 16 -9.83 7.40 31.25
N THR A 17 -10.70 8.41 31.30
CA THR A 17 -11.06 9.24 30.14
C THR A 17 -9.82 9.87 29.52
N LYS A 18 -8.94 10.45 30.34
CA LYS A 18 -7.68 11.04 29.85
C LYS A 18 -6.78 10.01 29.17
N LYS A 19 -6.65 8.80 29.74
CA LYS A 19 -5.87 7.72 29.12
C LYS A 19 -6.42 7.33 27.75
N ILE A 20 -7.73 7.16 27.63
CA ILE A 20 -8.39 6.81 26.36
C ILE A 20 -8.13 7.90 25.32
N LEU A 21 -8.38 9.17 25.66
CA LEU A 21 -8.15 10.29 24.74
C LEU A 21 -6.70 10.37 24.28
N ASN A 22 -5.74 10.21 25.21
CA ASN A 22 -4.33 10.20 24.87
C ASN A 22 -3.95 9.03 23.95
N THR A 23 -4.49 7.83 24.17
CA THR A 23 -4.22 6.68 23.30
C THR A 23 -4.73 6.90 21.88
N PHE A 24 -5.91 7.49 21.71
CA PHE A 24 -6.43 7.82 20.37
C PHE A 24 -5.63 8.92 19.69
N GLU A 25 -5.17 9.93 20.44
CA GLU A 25 -4.32 10.99 19.88
C GLU A 25 -2.96 10.43 19.42
N LEU A 26 -2.35 9.54 20.19
CA LEU A 26 -1.11 8.84 19.79
C LEU A 26 -1.33 8.00 18.53
N LEU A 27 -2.43 7.25 18.46
CA LEU A 27 -2.78 6.45 17.28
C LEU A 27 -2.95 7.33 16.04
N LYS A 28 -3.64 8.46 16.16
CA LYS A 28 -3.82 9.44 15.07
C LYS A 28 -2.48 9.99 14.59
N GLN A 29 -1.59 10.38 15.50
CA GLN A 29 -0.26 10.90 15.15
C GLN A 29 0.59 9.84 14.46
N PHE A 30 0.54 8.60 14.93
CA PHE A 30 1.21 7.46 14.30
C PHE A 30 0.71 7.25 12.86
N LEU A 31 -0.61 7.18 12.66
CA LEU A 31 -1.20 6.99 11.32
C LEU A 31 -0.84 8.13 10.37
N GLU A 32 -0.83 9.39 10.83
CA GLU A 32 -0.45 10.52 9.98
C GLU A 32 1.04 10.45 9.57
N LYS A 33 1.91 9.98 10.47
CA LYS A 33 3.34 9.75 10.17
C LYS A 33 3.51 8.66 9.10
N GLU A 34 2.84 7.51 9.26
CA GLU A 34 2.89 6.42 8.29
C GLU A 34 2.36 6.86 6.92
N LYS A 35 1.22 7.57 6.89
CA LYS A 35 0.67 8.18 5.66
C LYS A 35 1.69 9.08 4.98
N LYS A 36 2.34 9.99 5.72
CA LYS A 36 3.36 10.89 5.16
C LYS A 36 4.54 10.12 4.59
N GLN A 37 5.01 9.07 5.28
CA GLN A 37 6.11 8.24 4.79
C GLN A 37 5.75 7.48 3.51
N LEU A 38 4.54 6.91 3.44
CA LEU A 38 4.06 6.21 2.26
C LEU A 38 3.96 7.14 1.05
N LEU A 39 3.43 8.35 1.24
CA LEU A 39 3.36 9.37 0.19
C LEU A 39 4.76 9.80 -0.28
N SER A 40 5.69 10.04 0.64
CA SER A 40 7.06 10.42 0.30
C SER A 40 7.77 9.34 -0.52
N LYS A 41 7.64 8.06 -0.14
CA LYS A 41 8.22 6.94 -0.90
C LYS A 41 7.59 6.82 -2.29
N LEU A 42 6.29 7.07 -2.41
CA LEU A 42 5.60 7.05 -3.69
C LEU A 42 6.10 8.16 -4.62
N GLU A 43 6.32 9.36 -4.08
CA GLU A 43 6.85 10.50 -4.82
C GLU A 43 8.30 10.26 -5.29
N GLU A 44 9.15 9.72 -4.40
CA GLU A 44 10.54 9.34 -4.73
C GLU A 44 10.60 8.31 -5.87
N GLU A 45 9.83 7.21 -5.75
CA GLU A 45 9.73 6.19 -6.79
C GLU A 45 9.21 6.77 -8.13
N HIS A 46 8.26 7.70 -8.07
CA HIS A 46 7.74 8.38 -9.26
C HIS A 46 8.80 9.27 -9.93
N GLU A 47 9.55 10.06 -9.16
CA GLU A 47 10.61 10.92 -9.71
C GLU A 47 11.78 10.10 -10.28
N GLU A 48 12.15 8.99 -9.62
CA GLU A 48 13.13 8.05 -10.17
C GLU A 48 12.69 7.48 -11.54
N LYS A 49 11.41 7.11 -11.69
CA LYS A 49 10.88 6.66 -12.98
C LYS A 49 10.88 7.79 -14.00
N MET A 50 10.44 8.98 -13.64
CA MET A 50 10.41 10.14 -14.53
C MET A 50 11.80 10.55 -15.02
N THR A 51 12.80 10.54 -14.13
CA THR A 51 14.19 10.84 -14.51
C THR A 51 14.76 9.80 -15.48
N LYS A 52 14.45 8.50 -15.30
CA LYS A 52 14.80 7.45 -16.27
C LYS A 52 14.13 7.66 -17.63
N ILE A 53 12.82 7.95 -17.65
CA ILE A 53 12.07 8.23 -18.88
C ILE A 53 12.67 9.44 -19.61
N ARG A 54 12.93 10.55 -18.91
CA ARG A 54 13.55 11.75 -19.50
C ARG A 54 14.92 11.45 -20.11
N LYS A 55 15.76 10.66 -19.44
CA LYS A 55 17.07 10.23 -19.97
C LYS A 55 16.90 9.42 -21.26
N ASN A 56 15.99 8.45 -21.28
CA ASN A 56 15.71 7.64 -22.46
C ASN A 56 15.17 8.48 -23.62
N LEU A 57 14.27 9.42 -23.33
CA LEU A 57 13.73 10.35 -24.32
C LEU A 57 14.84 11.22 -24.93
N SER A 58 15.75 11.77 -24.13
CA SER A 58 16.88 12.56 -24.65
C SER A 58 17.84 11.75 -25.55
N LYS A 59 18.02 10.45 -25.27
CA LYS A 59 18.82 9.55 -26.13
C LYS A 59 18.10 9.31 -27.46
N LEU A 60 16.79 9.10 -27.40
CA LEU A 60 15.94 8.93 -28.59
C LEU A 60 15.92 10.17 -29.47
N GLU A 61 15.78 11.37 -28.89
CA GLU A 61 15.82 12.63 -29.64
C GLU A 61 17.16 12.83 -30.35
N LYS A 62 18.29 12.52 -29.68
CA LYS A 62 19.62 12.56 -30.30
C LYS A 62 19.71 11.58 -31.45
N LEU A 63 19.25 10.34 -31.25
CA LEU A 63 19.25 9.32 -32.30
C LEU A 63 18.40 9.77 -33.50
N GLN A 64 17.21 10.31 -33.25
CA GLN A 64 16.35 10.87 -34.29
C GLN A 64 17.03 11.99 -35.06
N SER A 65 17.70 12.93 -34.37
CA SER A 65 18.45 14.01 -35.01
C SER A 65 19.59 13.47 -35.88
N THR A 66 20.33 12.46 -35.41
CA THR A 66 21.40 11.84 -36.20
C THR A 66 20.89 11.12 -37.44
N HIS A 67 19.76 10.41 -37.33
CA HIS A 67 19.12 9.77 -38.49
C HIS A 67 18.61 10.81 -39.48
N GLN A 68 17.98 11.88 -39.01
CA GLN A 68 17.49 12.95 -39.88
C GLN A 68 18.63 13.63 -40.66
N ALA A 69 19.75 13.91 -39.99
CA ALA A 69 20.93 14.46 -40.64
C ALA A 69 21.51 13.53 -41.71
N LEU A 70 21.56 12.21 -41.44
CA LEU A 70 22.04 11.22 -42.39
C LEU A 70 21.11 11.08 -43.60
N ILE A 71 19.79 11.11 -43.39
CA ILE A 71 18.79 11.12 -44.47
C ILE A 71 19.03 12.33 -45.37
N THR A 72 19.13 13.53 -44.79
CA THR A 72 19.36 14.76 -45.57
C THR A 72 20.72 14.75 -46.29
N GLU A 73 21.77 14.16 -45.70
CA GLU A 73 23.07 13.96 -46.35
C GLU A 73 22.93 13.05 -47.58
N MET A 74 22.23 11.92 -47.43
CA MET A 74 21.98 10.98 -48.53
C MET A 74 21.15 11.61 -49.65
N GLU A 75 20.05 12.28 -49.31
CA GLU A 75 19.19 13.00 -50.26
C GLU A 75 19.97 14.06 -51.04
N GLY A 76 20.86 14.80 -50.37
CA GLY A 76 21.72 15.79 -51.01
C GLY A 76 22.72 15.18 -52.00
N LYS A 77 23.38 14.06 -51.65
CA LYS A 77 24.33 13.40 -52.55
C LYS A 77 23.66 12.75 -53.75
N CYS A 78 22.44 12.21 -53.59
CA CYS A 78 21.65 11.69 -54.70
C CYS A 78 21.37 12.71 -55.81
N LEU A 79 21.51 14.01 -55.53
CA LEU A 79 21.33 15.09 -56.50
C LEU A 79 22.63 15.55 -57.19
N GLN A 80 23.79 15.03 -56.80
CA GLN A 80 25.11 15.40 -57.37
C GLN A 80 25.45 14.60 -58.64
N GLN A 81 26.47 15.05 -59.39
CA GLN A 81 26.97 14.31 -60.56
C GLN A 81 27.62 12.97 -60.16
N ASP A 82 27.47 11.95 -61.01
CA ASP A 82 27.89 10.55 -60.75
C ASP A 82 29.33 10.41 -60.23
N VAL A 83 30.26 11.23 -60.74
CA VAL A 83 31.68 11.19 -60.35
C VAL A 83 31.93 11.70 -58.93
N GLU A 84 31.13 12.66 -58.44
CA GLU A 84 31.20 13.16 -57.07
C GLU A 84 30.52 12.19 -56.09
N LEU A 85 29.41 11.59 -56.53
CA LEU A 85 28.65 10.59 -55.77
C LEU A 85 29.50 9.35 -55.44
N LEU A 86 30.27 8.86 -56.42
CA LEU A 86 31.12 7.68 -56.28
C LEU A 86 32.30 7.86 -55.31
N LYS A 87 32.74 9.10 -55.01
CA LYS A 87 33.85 9.35 -54.09
C LYS A 87 33.50 9.04 -52.64
N ASP A 88 32.25 9.26 -52.25
CA ASP A 88 31.86 9.27 -50.83
C ASP A 88 30.89 8.15 -50.45
N VAL A 89 30.42 7.36 -51.42
CA VAL A 89 29.40 6.32 -51.23
C VAL A 89 29.81 5.26 -50.19
N GLN A 90 31.07 4.82 -50.19
CA GLN A 90 31.55 3.82 -49.23
C GLN A 90 31.55 4.33 -47.78
N ILE A 91 31.81 5.63 -47.58
CA ILE A 91 31.88 6.23 -46.24
C ILE A 91 30.46 6.35 -45.66
N ILE A 92 29.48 6.75 -46.49
CA ILE A 92 28.09 6.87 -46.08
C ILE A 92 27.47 5.51 -45.78
N LEU A 93 27.69 4.52 -46.66
CA LEU A 93 27.21 3.15 -46.46
C LEU A 93 27.81 2.52 -45.20
N GLY A 94 29.11 2.75 -44.96
CA GLY A 94 29.75 2.33 -43.71
C GLY A 94 29.04 2.93 -42.49
N ARG A 95 28.75 4.24 -42.48
CA ARG A 95 28.03 4.89 -41.37
C ARG A 95 26.61 4.36 -41.17
N CYS A 96 25.90 3.98 -42.23
CA CYS A 96 24.61 3.29 -42.13
C CYS A 96 24.75 1.92 -41.45
N ASP A 97 25.76 1.13 -41.80
CA ASP A 97 25.96 -0.22 -41.26
C ASP A 97 26.37 -0.23 -39.77
N TYR A 98 27.06 0.82 -39.30
CA TYR A 98 27.43 0.99 -37.88
C TYR A 98 26.29 1.53 -37.00
N MET A 99 25.22 2.07 -37.59
CA MET A 99 24.02 2.52 -36.85
C MET A 99 23.10 1.33 -36.53
N LYS A 100 23.61 0.30 -35.86
CA LYS A 100 22.76 -0.70 -35.20
C LYS A 100 22.16 -0.06 -33.96
N THR A 101 20.86 0.19 -34.01
CA THR A 101 20.10 0.85 -32.95
C THR A 101 20.14 0.02 -31.67
N GLU A 102 20.77 0.55 -30.62
CA GLU A 102 20.44 0.13 -29.27
C GLU A 102 18.97 0.50 -29.04
N LYS A 103 18.09 -0.50 -29.04
CA LYS A 103 16.70 -0.29 -28.67
C LYS A 103 16.69 0.35 -27.28
N PRO A 104 15.91 1.43 -27.07
CA PRO A 104 15.67 1.94 -25.73
C PRO A 104 15.20 0.78 -24.86
N GLN A 105 15.76 0.68 -23.66
CA GLN A 105 15.42 -0.37 -22.72
C GLN A 105 13.89 -0.32 -22.47
N GLU A 106 13.16 -1.30 -23.00
CA GLU A 106 11.75 -1.52 -22.73
C GLU A 106 11.64 -2.01 -21.28
N ASP A 107 11.71 -1.08 -20.33
CA ASP A 107 11.49 -1.42 -18.93
C ASP A 107 10.00 -1.76 -18.76
N ALA A 108 9.70 -3.07 -18.79
CA ALA A 108 8.41 -3.63 -18.36
C ALA A 108 7.97 -3.10 -16.97
N ALA A 109 8.89 -2.55 -16.18
CA ALA A 109 8.67 -1.85 -14.92
C ALA A 109 7.83 -0.55 -15.04
N VAL A 110 7.66 0.02 -16.24
CA VAL A 110 6.76 1.16 -16.47
C VAL A 110 5.29 0.73 -16.45
N GLN A 111 4.97 -0.49 -16.91
CA GLN A 111 3.59 -1.00 -16.94
C GLN A 111 3.10 -1.54 -15.59
N GLN A 112 3.98 -1.78 -14.62
CA GLN A 112 3.54 -2.22 -13.31
C GLN A 112 2.91 -1.04 -12.55
N THR A 113 1.58 -1.00 -12.51
CA THR A 113 0.77 0.01 -11.81
C THR A 113 1.00 -0.08 -10.31
N LEU A 114 1.98 0.69 -9.84
CA LEU A 114 2.44 0.81 -8.46
C LEU A 114 1.30 1.17 -7.48
N GLN A 115 0.26 1.85 -7.99
CA GLN A 115 -0.98 2.19 -7.29
C GLN A 115 -1.78 0.96 -6.83
N SER A 116 -1.62 -0.21 -7.44
CA SER A 116 -2.45 -1.39 -7.13
C SER A 116 -2.00 -2.15 -5.87
N ARG A 117 -0.70 -2.42 -5.70
CA ARG A 117 -0.24 -3.29 -4.59
C ARG A 117 -0.28 -2.63 -3.21
N LYS A 118 0.18 -1.37 -3.09
CA LYS A 118 0.24 -0.67 -1.80
C LYS A 118 -1.15 -0.25 -1.28
N ASN A 119 -2.08 0.11 -2.18
CA ASN A 119 -3.45 0.49 -1.79
C ASN A 119 -4.31 -0.70 -1.35
N VAL A 120 -4.15 -1.86 -2.01
CA VAL A 120 -4.88 -3.08 -1.62
C VAL A 120 -4.51 -3.49 -0.19
N SER A 121 -3.22 -3.51 0.14
CA SER A 121 -2.76 -3.88 1.49
C SER A 121 -3.25 -2.94 2.60
N LEU A 122 -3.40 -1.64 2.34
CA LEU A 122 -3.97 -0.69 3.33
C LEU A 122 -5.47 -0.88 3.52
N GLN A 123 -6.20 -1.17 2.45
CA GLN A 123 -7.64 -1.44 2.53
C GLN A 123 -7.91 -2.72 3.30
N ASP A 124 -7.11 -3.76 3.09
CA ASP A 124 -7.20 -5.03 3.82
C ASP A 124 -6.96 -4.81 5.32
N MET A 125 -5.88 -4.13 5.70
CA MET A 125 -5.61 -3.81 7.11
C MET A 125 -6.72 -2.95 7.75
N LEU A 126 -7.29 -2.00 7.00
CA LEU A 126 -8.40 -1.19 7.50
C LEU A 126 -9.66 -2.04 7.74
N LEU A 127 -9.93 -3.00 6.86
CA LEU A 127 -11.04 -3.93 7.01
C LEU A 127 -10.84 -4.82 8.25
N GLU A 128 -9.66 -5.40 8.42
CA GLU A 128 -9.32 -6.22 9.60
C GLU A 128 -9.50 -5.44 10.92
N LEU A 129 -9.04 -4.18 10.98
CA LEU A 129 -9.22 -3.33 12.16
C LEU A 129 -10.70 -3.03 12.44
N LYS A 130 -11.49 -2.79 11.39
CA LYS A 130 -12.92 -2.50 11.50
C LYS A 130 -13.71 -3.71 12.03
N GLU A 131 -13.27 -4.92 11.70
CA GLU A 131 -13.89 -6.16 12.17
C GLU A 131 -13.41 -6.56 13.57
N THR A 132 -12.12 -6.37 13.87
CA THR A 132 -11.50 -6.88 15.10
C THR A 132 -11.77 -5.99 16.32
N ILE A 133 -11.65 -4.67 16.18
CA ILE A 133 -11.74 -3.73 17.32
C ILE A 133 -13.09 -3.83 18.06
N PRO A 134 -14.26 -3.84 17.37
CA PRO A 134 -15.55 -3.95 18.05
C PRO A 134 -15.67 -5.25 18.86
N VAL A 135 -15.24 -6.38 18.28
CA VAL A 135 -15.29 -7.70 18.93
C VAL A 135 -14.43 -7.73 20.19
N GLU A 136 -13.21 -7.16 20.12
CA GLU A 136 -12.34 -7.09 21.30
C GLU A 136 -12.90 -6.17 22.38
N LEU A 137 -13.48 -5.03 22.01
CA LEU A 137 -14.10 -4.10 22.95
C LEU A 137 -15.34 -4.70 23.61
N GLU A 138 -16.21 -5.37 22.86
CA GLU A 138 -17.37 -6.09 23.38
C GLU A 138 -16.94 -7.24 24.29
N SER A 139 -15.97 -8.06 23.89
CA SER A 139 -15.44 -9.14 24.73
C SER A 139 -14.90 -8.61 26.05
N ARG A 140 -14.19 -7.47 26.02
CA ARG A 140 -13.68 -6.82 27.23
C ARG A 140 -14.79 -6.28 28.11
N TYR A 141 -15.82 -5.68 27.51
CA TYR A 141 -17.00 -5.19 28.22
C TYR A 141 -17.74 -6.36 28.90
N MET A 142 -17.97 -7.46 28.20
CA MET A 142 -18.63 -8.65 28.76
C MET A 142 -17.81 -9.26 29.92
N LYS A 143 -16.48 -9.34 29.79
CA LYS A 143 -15.61 -9.82 30.88
C LYS A 143 -15.66 -8.94 32.12
N THR A 144 -15.85 -7.62 31.98
CA THR A 144 -15.95 -6.73 33.14
C THR A 144 -17.22 -6.92 33.98
N TYR A 145 -18.28 -7.46 33.38
CA TYR A 145 -19.56 -7.74 34.07
C TYR A 145 -19.87 -9.23 34.18
N ALA A 146 -18.89 -10.09 33.94
CA ALA A 146 -19.07 -11.54 34.05
C ALA A 146 -19.41 -11.90 35.51
N THR A 147 -20.59 -12.48 35.70
CA THR A 147 -21.04 -13.03 36.99
C THR A 147 -21.17 -14.54 36.89
N GLU A 148 -21.04 -15.24 38.01
CA GLU A 148 -21.32 -16.66 38.06
C GLU A 148 -22.81 -16.89 37.77
N VAL A 149 -23.10 -17.78 36.83
CA VAL A 149 -24.46 -18.18 36.47
C VAL A 149 -24.58 -19.68 36.75
N THR A 150 -25.68 -20.05 37.39
CA THR A 150 -26.07 -21.45 37.62
C THR A 150 -27.40 -21.73 36.94
N LEU A 151 -27.58 -22.97 36.50
CA LEU A 151 -28.80 -23.43 35.87
C LEU A 151 -29.84 -23.76 36.94
N ASP A 152 -31.04 -23.22 36.79
CA ASP A 152 -32.16 -23.49 37.70
C ASP A 152 -32.79 -24.86 37.38
N PRO A 153 -32.66 -25.86 38.27
CA PRO A 153 -33.19 -27.21 38.05
C PRO A 153 -34.70 -27.24 37.85
N ASP A 154 -35.44 -26.30 38.45
CA ASP A 154 -36.90 -26.27 38.39
C ASP A 154 -37.40 -25.84 37.00
N THR A 155 -36.54 -25.16 36.24
CA THR A 155 -36.82 -24.73 34.86
C THR A 155 -36.28 -25.69 33.80
N ALA A 156 -35.51 -26.71 34.20
CA ALA A 156 -34.85 -27.61 33.27
C ALA A 156 -35.84 -28.56 32.57
N ASN A 157 -35.64 -28.77 31.27
CA ASN A 157 -36.38 -29.78 30.52
C ASN A 157 -36.10 -31.18 31.09
N ARG A 158 -37.12 -32.04 31.16
CA ARG A 158 -37.04 -33.39 31.74
C ARG A 158 -36.01 -34.32 31.09
N TRP A 159 -35.57 -34.04 29.87
CA TRP A 159 -34.52 -34.79 29.18
C TRP A 159 -33.10 -34.24 29.39
N LEU A 160 -32.95 -33.20 30.22
CA LEU A 160 -31.65 -32.61 30.54
C LEU A 160 -31.22 -33.05 31.94
N ILE A 161 -29.97 -33.47 32.05
CA ILE A 161 -29.31 -33.82 33.31
C ILE A 161 -28.32 -32.70 33.64
N LEU A 162 -28.52 -32.06 34.78
CA LEU A 162 -27.65 -31.01 35.30
C LEU A 162 -26.56 -31.60 36.21
N SER A 163 -25.38 -30.97 36.24
CA SER A 163 -24.36 -31.25 37.25
C SER A 163 -24.78 -30.73 38.63
N GLU A 164 -24.17 -31.28 39.69
CA GLU A 164 -24.48 -30.92 41.08
C GLU A 164 -24.19 -29.43 41.38
N ASP A 165 -23.18 -28.87 40.73
CA ASP A 165 -22.84 -27.44 40.84
C ASP A 165 -23.72 -26.54 39.96
N GLY A 166 -24.64 -27.11 39.17
CA GLY A 166 -25.53 -26.39 38.27
C GLY A 166 -24.82 -25.68 37.11
N ARG A 167 -23.55 -26.00 36.82
CA ARG A 167 -22.75 -25.29 35.80
C ARG A 167 -22.65 -26.03 34.47
N SER A 168 -23.08 -27.29 34.41
CA SER A 168 -23.03 -28.11 33.21
C SER A 168 -24.38 -28.79 32.97
N VAL A 169 -24.70 -28.99 31.68
CA VAL A 169 -25.91 -29.71 31.25
C VAL A 169 -25.54 -30.71 30.17
N ARG A 170 -26.17 -31.89 30.21
CA ARG A 170 -26.09 -32.90 29.14
C ARG A 170 -27.46 -33.46 28.85
N HIS A 171 -27.66 -33.95 27.63
CA HIS A 171 -28.86 -34.70 27.27
C HIS A 171 -28.83 -36.05 28.00
N GLY A 172 -29.94 -36.45 28.61
CA GLY A 172 -30.11 -37.79 29.17
C GLY A 172 -30.31 -38.81 28.05
N ASP A 173 -29.75 -39.99 28.21
CA ASP A 173 -29.93 -41.10 27.25
C ASP A 173 -31.38 -41.60 27.23
#